data_AF-A0A8J7M4L2-F1
#
_entry.id   AF-A0A8J7M4L2-F1
#
_cell.length_a   1.000
_cell.length_b   1.000
_cell.length_c   1.000
_cell.angle_alpha   90.00
_cell.angle_beta   90.00
_cell.angle_gamma   90.00
#
_symmetry.space_group_name_H-M   'P 1'
#
loop_
_entity.id
_entity.type
_entity.pdbx_description
1 polymer ?
#
loop_
_entity_poly.entity_id
_entity_poly.type
_entity_poly.pdbx_seq_one_letter_code
_entity_poly.pdbx_strand_id
1 'polypeptide(L)'
;MRADAAAGDADALAIKVEQDPGGGRSGPDSDIADPGSHASIYDDKPGDPSGSRNFIAVGRQLIIPVVRGETTRALVLFELAVDVPSEMSDFTHRMLPRLRDAFLRELFAMSYTGAFDETYTDARIIEEMRRSLRVAARRILGNEVADVLVLDVMRQEL
;
A
#
# COMPACT_ATOMS: atom_id res chain seq x y z
N MET A 1 -19.98 68.73 1.30
CA MET A 1 -20.42 69.13 -0.05
C MET A 1 -19.37 68.64 -1.04
N ARG A 2 -19.71 67.64 -1.88
CA ARG A 2 -19.09 67.17 -3.15
C ARG A 2 -17.65 66.58 -3.07
N ALA A 3 -17.38 65.30 -3.42
CA ALA A 3 -17.28 64.65 -4.77
C ALA A 3 -16.21 65.34 -5.66
N ASP A 4 -15.28 64.71 -6.40
CA ASP A 4 -15.19 63.41 -7.08
C ASP A 4 -13.69 63.12 -7.50
N ALA A 5 -13.45 62.16 -8.39
CA ALA A 5 -12.36 61.18 -8.51
C ALA A 5 -11.16 61.47 -9.47
N ALA A 6 -10.35 60.39 -9.65
CA ALA A 6 -9.46 59.97 -10.77
C ALA A 6 -7.96 59.87 -10.39
N ALA A 7 -7.10 58.97 -10.91
CA ALA A 7 -7.13 57.72 -11.68
C ALA A 7 -5.65 57.29 -11.94
N GLY A 8 -5.38 56.01 -12.22
CA GLY A 8 -4.16 55.47 -12.87
C GLY A 8 -2.92 55.31 -11.96
N ASP A 9 -1.96 54.42 -12.17
CA ASP A 9 -1.73 53.31 -13.11
C ASP A 9 -0.52 52.57 -12.48
N ALA A 10 -0.54 51.23 -12.40
CA ALA A 10 0.62 50.45 -11.92
C ALA A 10 1.04 49.46 -13.00
N ASP A 11 2.03 49.90 -13.76
CA ASP A 11 2.68 49.22 -14.87
C ASP A 11 3.61 48.09 -14.40
N ALA A 12 3.86 47.20 -15.36
CA ALA A 12 4.32 45.82 -15.26
C ALA A 12 5.78 45.61 -14.81
N LEU A 13 6.08 44.36 -14.41
CA LEU A 13 7.37 43.75 -14.69
C LEU A 13 7.19 42.25 -14.99
N ALA A 14 7.26 41.89 -16.27
CA ALA A 14 7.38 40.52 -16.76
C ALA A 14 8.87 40.20 -16.96
N ILE A 15 9.34 39.09 -16.39
CA ILE A 15 10.69 38.57 -16.65
C ILE A 15 10.57 37.42 -17.65
N LYS A 16 11.22 37.61 -18.80
CA LYS A 16 11.36 36.68 -19.91
C LYS A 16 12.77 36.10 -19.83
N VAL A 17 12.92 34.78 -19.82
CA VAL A 17 14.24 34.14 -20.05
C VAL A 17 14.09 33.16 -21.21
N GLU A 18 14.96 33.41 -22.18
CA GLU A 18 15.04 32.92 -23.54
C GLU A 18 15.78 31.59 -23.61
N GLN A 19 15.35 30.72 -24.53
CA GLN A 19 15.98 29.44 -24.84
C GLN A 19 17.12 29.64 -25.85
N ASP A 20 18.24 28.95 -25.64
CA ASP A 20 19.37 28.90 -26.58
C ASP A 20 19.43 27.52 -27.27
N PRO A 21 19.53 27.45 -28.62
CA PRO A 21 19.66 26.19 -29.35
C PRO A 21 21.09 25.94 -29.86
N GLY A 22 21.59 24.70 -29.77
CA GLY A 22 22.56 24.18 -30.74
C GLY A 22 23.66 23.22 -30.27
N GLY A 23 23.51 21.94 -30.66
CA GLY A 23 24.55 21.18 -31.41
C GLY A 23 25.67 20.42 -30.67
N GLY A 24 25.67 19.08 -30.77
CA GLY A 24 26.82 18.21 -30.47
C GLY A 24 26.59 16.75 -30.90
N ARG A 25 27.61 16.09 -31.47
CA ARG A 25 27.55 14.91 -32.36
C ARG A 25 27.79 13.54 -31.67
N SER A 26 27.22 12.48 -32.28
CA SER A 26 27.73 11.09 -32.51
C SER A 26 28.08 10.12 -31.35
N GLY A 27 27.52 8.89 -31.41
CA GLY A 27 28.20 7.63 -31.03
C GLY A 27 27.38 6.64 -30.16
N PRO A 28 27.43 5.29 -30.39
CA PRO A 28 26.40 4.32 -29.97
C PRO A 28 26.71 3.49 -28.69
N ASP A 29 25.67 2.74 -28.26
CA ASP A 29 25.62 1.61 -27.32
C ASP A 29 25.89 1.84 -25.81
N SER A 30 24.83 1.64 -25.00
CA SER A 30 24.87 0.72 -23.86
C SER A 30 23.47 0.47 -23.30
N ASP A 31 23.01 -0.76 -23.45
CA ASP A 31 21.91 -1.36 -22.70
C ASP A 31 22.16 -1.26 -21.19
N ILE A 32 21.22 -0.63 -20.47
CA ILE A 32 20.88 -1.05 -19.10
C ILE A 32 19.35 -1.07 -19.04
N ALA A 33 18.78 -2.24 -19.30
CA ALA A 33 17.41 -2.55 -18.91
C ALA A 33 17.32 -2.47 -17.38
N ASP A 34 16.43 -1.62 -16.87
CA ASP A 34 16.06 -1.57 -15.46
C ASP A 34 15.21 -2.82 -15.13
N PRO A 35 15.70 -3.77 -14.30
CA PRO A 35 14.90 -4.88 -13.84
C PRO A 35 14.23 -4.45 -12.52
N GLY A 36 13.30 -3.49 -12.62
CA GLY A 36 12.70 -2.85 -11.44
C GLY A 36 11.21 -2.58 -11.51
N SER A 37 10.58 -2.66 -12.68
CA SER A 37 9.16 -2.39 -12.83
C SER A 37 8.31 -3.65 -12.70
N HIS A 38 8.08 -4.10 -11.46
CA HIS A 38 6.85 -4.84 -11.16
C HIS A 38 5.69 -3.85 -11.22
N ALA A 39 5.23 -3.58 -12.45
CA ALA A 39 3.94 -2.99 -12.70
C ALA A 39 2.91 -3.85 -11.97
N SER A 40 2.21 -3.26 -11.00
CA SER A 40 1.15 -3.89 -10.22
C SER A 40 0.01 -4.30 -11.16
N ILE A 41 -0.02 -5.58 -11.52
CA ILE A 41 -1.10 -6.21 -12.30
C ILE A 41 -2.23 -6.56 -11.32
N TYR A 42 -2.91 -5.54 -10.80
CA TYR A 42 -4.25 -5.72 -10.24
C TYR A 42 -5.18 -4.88 -11.10
N ASP A 43 -5.51 -5.46 -12.26
CA ASP A 43 -6.50 -4.95 -13.21
C ASP A 43 -7.85 -4.83 -12.48
N ASP A 44 -8.32 -3.59 -12.36
CA ASP A 44 -9.61 -3.21 -11.81
C ASP A 44 -10.73 -3.72 -12.74
N LYS A 45 -11.36 -4.85 -12.38
CA LYS A 45 -12.59 -5.30 -13.03
C LYS A 45 -13.79 -4.62 -12.36
N PRO A 46 -14.72 -4.01 -13.12
CA PRO A 46 -15.91 -3.42 -12.54
C PRO A 46 -16.83 -4.53 -12.01
N GLY A 47 -16.92 -4.65 -10.69
CA GLY A 47 -17.87 -5.51 -9.98
C GLY A 47 -19.24 -4.85 -9.80
N ASP A 48 -20.28 -5.68 -10.00
CA ASP A 48 -21.71 -5.61 -9.61
C ASP A 48 -22.24 -4.33 -8.91
N PRO A 49 -23.47 -3.83 -9.22
CA PRO A 49 -23.96 -2.52 -8.78
C PRO A 49 -24.36 -2.43 -7.29
N SER A 50 -23.84 -3.30 -6.42
CA SER A 50 -23.95 -3.15 -4.97
C SER A 50 -22.80 -2.31 -4.39
N GLY A 51 -22.58 -1.10 -4.91
CA GLY A 51 -21.45 -0.25 -4.51
C GLY A 51 -20.11 -0.86 -4.95
N SER A 52 -19.39 -0.15 -5.80
CA SER A 52 -18.07 -0.62 -6.24
C SER A 52 -17.16 -0.84 -5.01
N ARG A 53 -16.44 -1.95 -5.00
CA ARG A 53 -15.47 -2.32 -3.95
C ARG A 53 -14.07 -2.24 -4.53
N ASN A 54 -13.12 -1.78 -3.73
CA ASN A 54 -11.71 -1.73 -4.07
C ASN A 54 -10.90 -2.65 -3.15
N PHE A 55 -9.91 -3.31 -3.75
CA PHE A 55 -8.94 -4.14 -3.05
C PHE A 55 -7.61 -3.42 -2.97
N ILE A 56 -7.17 -3.08 -1.75
CA ILE A 56 -5.98 -2.26 -1.56
C ILE A 56 -4.91 -3.09 -0.84
N ALA A 57 -3.79 -3.33 -1.53
CA ALA A 57 -2.65 -4.01 -0.95
C ALA A 57 -2.09 -3.23 0.25
N VAL A 58 -1.82 -3.94 1.36
CA VAL A 58 -1.36 -3.36 2.64
C VAL A 58 0.10 -2.88 2.58
N GLY A 59 0.73 -3.02 1.41
CA GLY A 59 2.10 -2.65 1.09
C GLY A 59 2.90 -3.88 0.63
N ARG A 60 4.23 -3.77 0.69
CA ARG A 60 5.14 -4.89 0.42
C ARG A 60 4.88 -6.04 1.41
N GLN A 61 5.41 -7.22 1.09
CA GLN A 61 5.36 -8.40 1.96
C GLN A 61 5.66 -8.08 3.44
N LEU A 62 4.83 -8.62 4.32
CA LEU A 62 4.98 -8.57 5.77
C LEU A 62 5.80 -9.78 6.21
N ILE A 63 6.92 -9.54 6.90
CA ILE A 63 7.85 -10.59 7.30
C ILE A 63 7.67 -10.86 8.79
N ILE A 64 7.33 -12.11 9.13
CA ILE A 64 7.01 -12.56 10.48
C ILE A 64 7.99 -13.67 10.88
N PRO A 65 8.84 -13.48 11.91
CA PRO A 65 9.71 -14.53 12.39
C PRO A 65 8.91 -15.57 13.18
N VAL A 66 9.24 -16.83 12.98
CA VAL A 66 8.73 -17.96 13.76
C VAL A 66 9.80 -18.37 14.75
N VAL A 67 9.53 -18.17 16.04
CA VAL A 67 10.50 -18.36 17.12
C VAL A 67 10.10 -19.57 17.94
N ARG A 68 11.04 -20.51 18.13
CA ARG A 68 10.90 -21.65 19.04
C ARG A 68 11.98 -21.57 20.10
N GLY A 69 11.56 -21.37 21.35
CA GLY A 69 12.48 -21.05 22.46
C GLY A 69 13.16 -19.71 22.21
N GLU A 70 14.49 -19.69 22.16
CA GLU A 70 15.29 -18.47 21.93
C GLU A 70 15.80 -18.35 20.48
N THR A 71 15.34 -19.23 19.57
CA THR A 71 15.86 -19.32 18.20
C THR A 71 14.78 -19.10 17.16
N THR A 72 15.07 -18.24 16.18
CA THR A 72 14.25 -18.11 14.97
C THR A 72 14.47 -19.32 14.08
N ARG A 73 13.40 -20.03 13.73
CA ARG A 73 13.44 -21.26 12.92
C ARG A 73 13.04 -21.04 11.47
N ALA A 74 12.15 -20.09 11.24
CA ALA A 74 11.65 -19.77 9.92
C ALA A 74 11.22 -18.29 9.85
N LEU A 75 11.04 -17.81 8.63
CA LEU A 75 10.35 -16.56 8.32
C LEU A 75 9.10 -16.88 7.51
N VAL A 76 7.97 -16.27 7.88
CA VAL A 76 6.75 -16.31 7.08
C VAL A 76 6.52 -14.94 6.46
N LEU A 77 6.33 -14.92 5.15
CA LEU A 77 6.09 -13.73 4.36
C LEU A 77 4.63 -13.75 3.91
N PHE A 78 3.90 -12.68 4.21
CA PHE A 78 2.51 -12.49 3.81
C PHE A 78 2.38 -11.33 2.82
N GLU A 79 1.68 -11.56 1.72
CA GLU A 79 1.12 -10.49 0.89
C GLU A 79 -0.39 -10.40 1.18
N LEU A 80 -0.86 -9.20 1.56
CA LEU A 80 -2.22 -8.98 2.03
C LEU A 80 -2.87 -7.78 1.35
N ALA A 81 -4.18 -7.83 1.16
CA ALA A 81 -5.00 -6.70 0.76
C ALA A 81 -6.21 -6.52 1.67
N VAL A 82 -6.73 -5.31 1.75
CA VAL A 82 -8.01 -5.02 2.40
C VAL A 82 -9.10 -4.77 1.38
N ASP A 83 -10.28 -5.28 1.69
CA ASP A 83 -11.49 -5.10 0.90
C ASP A 83 -12.33 -3.97 1.51
N VAL A 84 -12.46 -2.87 0.77
CA VAL A 84 -13.13 -1.65 1.22
C VAL A 84 -14.04 -1.10 0.11
N PRO A 85 -15.07 -0.30 0.44
CA PRO A 85 -15.81 0.44 -0.57
C PRO A 85 -14.91 1.38 -1.38
N SER A 86 -15.20 1.58 -2.66
CA SER A 86 -14.36 2.40 -3.55
C SER A 86 -14.18 3.84 -3.06
N GLU A 87 -15.20 4.42 -2.42
CA GLU A 87 -15.14 5.77 -1.84
C GLU A 87 -14.13 5.90 -0.70
N MET A 88 -13.73 4.79 -0.08
CA MET A 88 -12.74 4.76 1.00
C MET A 88 -11.31 4.58 0.49
N SER A 89 -11.10 4.47 -0.83
CA SER A 89 -9.81 4.12 -1.40
C SER A 89 -8.69 5.08 -0.99
N ASP A 90 -8.87 6.37 -1.24
CA ASP A 90 -7.88 7.41 -0.92
C ASP A 90 -7.59 7.50 0.58
N PHE A 91 -8.62 7.33 1.41
CA PHE A 91 -8.45 7.33 2.86
C PHE A 91 -7.65 6.09 3.31
N THR A 92 -7.97 4.93 2.76
CA THR A 92 -7.27 3.67 3.06
C THR A 92 -5.80 3.76 2.68
N HIS A 93 -5.48 4.31 1.50
CA HIS A 93 -4.09 4.56 1.09
C HIS A 93 -3.32 5.45 2.08
N ARG A 94 -3.94 6.52 2.60
CA ARG A 94 -3.31 7.36 3.64
C ARG A 94 -3.10 6.63 4.97
N MET A 95 -3.94 5.65 5.26
CA MET A 95 -3.90 4.88 6.51
C MET A 95 -3.04 3.62 6.42
N LEU A 96 -2.51 3.27 5.25
CA LEU A 96 -1.65 2.10 5.03
C LEU A 96 -0.51 1.95 6.05
N PRO A 97 0.24 3.01 6.44
CA PRO A 97 1.29 2.88 7.45
C PRO A 97 0.78 2.37 8.80
N ARG A 98 -0.42 2.84 9.22
CA ARG A 98 -1.06 2.40 10.48
C ARG A 98 -1.64 1.00 10.37
N LEU A 99 -2.21 0.68 9.21
CA LEU A 99 -2.77 -0.63 8.93
C LEU A 99 -1.68 -1.71 8.95
N ARG A 100 -0.56 -1.44 8.26
CA ARG A 100 0.64 -2.30 8.25
C ARG A 100 1.16 -2.55 9.66
N ASP A 101 1.31 -1.48 10.45
CA ASP A 101 1.76 -1.58 11.84
C ASP A 101 0.82 -2.44 12.70
N ALA A 102 -0.50 -2.26 12.58
CA ALA A 102 -1.47 -3.09 13.29
C ALA A 102 -1.46 -4.55 12.84
N PHE A 103 -1.32 -4.81 11.54
CA PHE A 103 -1.28 -6.16 11.00
C PHE A 103 -0.03 -6.91 11.49
N LEU A 104 1.13 -6.23 11.49
CA LEU A 104 2.37 -6.81 12.03
C LEU A 104 2.21 -7.20 13.50
N ARG A 105 1.58 -6.36 14.33
CA ARG A 105 1.32 -6.70 15.75
C ARG A 105 0.48 -7.96 15.91
N GLU A 106 -0.62 -8.07 15.18
CA GLU A 106 -1.51 -9.24 15.24
C GLU A 106 -0.80 -10.52 14.75
N LEU A 107 -0.07 -10.43 13.64
CA LEU A 107 0.69 -11.56 13.09
C LEU A 107 1.82 -11.99 14.04
N PHE A 108 2.54 -11.05 14.66
CA PHE A 108 3.53 -11.41 15.67
C PHE A 108 2.89 -12.11 16.87
N ALA A 109 1.74 -11.63 17.34
CA ALA A 109 1.03 -12.28 18.45
C ALA A 109 0.66 -13.74 18.12
N MET A 110 0.19 -14.02 16.89
CA MET A 110 -0.09 -15.39 16.43
C MET A 110 1.18 -16.23 16.28
N SER A 111 2.28 -15.63 15.82
CA SER A 111 3.57 -16.33 15.74
C SER A 111 4.04 -16.77 17.13
N TYR A 112 3.89 -15.91 18.14
CA TYR A 112 4.23 -16.23 19.53
C TYR A 112 3.38 -17.36 20.13
N THR A 113 2.14 -17.54 19.67
CA THR A 113 1.29 -18.67 20.11
C THR A 113 1.53 -19.95 19.32
N GLY A 114 2.48 -19.95 18.38
CA GLY A 114 2.85 -21.11 17.57
C GLY A 114 1.91 -21.36 16.37
N ALA A 115 1.07 -20.39 15.99
CA ALA A 115 0.12 -20.57 14.88
C ALA A 115 0.82 -20.86 13.53
N PHE A 116 2.09 -20.51 13.38
CA PHE A 116 2.85 -20.68 12.14
C PHE A 116 3.93 -21.76 12.19
N ASP A 117 3.93 -22.61 13.22
CA ASP A 117 4.99 -23.59 13.45
C ASP A 117 5.00 -24.73 12.42
N GLU A 118 3.85 -25.38 12.18
CA GLU A 118 3.77 -26.63 11.40
C GLU A 118 2.69 -26.62 10.32
N THR A 119 1.54 -25.97 10.54
CA THR A 119 0.40 -25.97 9.61
C THR A 119 -0.06 -24.55 9.28
N TYR A 120 0.87 -23.68 8.90
CA TYR A 120 0.61 -22.26 8.59
C TYR A 120 -0.43 -22.03 7.47
N THR A 121 -0.71 -23.05 6.64
CA THR A 121 -1.74 -23.06 5.60
C THR A 121 -3.02 -23.79 6.00
N ASP A 122 -3.16 -24.26 7.26
CA ASP A 122 -4.42 -24.83 7.76
C ASP A 122 -5.52 -23.77 7.60
N ALA A 123 -6.63 -24.17 6.97
CA ALA A 123 -7.76 -23.28 6.74
C ALA A 123 -8.26 -22.60 8.02
N ARG A 124 -8.17 -23.28 9.17
CA ARG A 124 -8.55 -22.73 10.48
C ARG A 124 -7.61 -21.62 10.94
N ILE A 125 -6.30 -21.81 10.75
CA ILE A 125 -5.28 -20.80 11.11
C ILE A 125 -5.44 -19.57 10.21
N ILE A 126 -5.62 -19.78 8.90
CA ILE A 126 -5.84 -18.67 7.97
C ILE A 126 -7.14 -17.92 8.28
N GLU A 127 -8.23 -18.62 8.62
CA GLU A 127 -9.50 -17.98 8.98
C GLU A 127 -9.40 -17.19 10.30
N GLU A 128 -8.72 -17.74 11.32
CA GLU A 128 -8.45 -17.02 12.57
C GLU A 128 -7.60 -15.76 12.31
N MET A 129 -6.55 -15.88 11.49
CA MET A 129 -5.72 -14.77 11.08
C MET A 129 -6.54 -13.69 10.38
N ARG A 130 -7.31 -14.04 9.34
CA ARG A 130 -8.18 -13.10 8.61
C ARG A 130 -9.14 -12.39 9.55
N ARG A 131 -9.74 -13.12 10.49
CA ARG A 131 -10.63 -12.54 11.50
C ARG A 131 -9.92 -11.51 12.38
N SER A 132 -8.74 -11.83 12.92
CA SER A 132 -8.01 -10.87 13.77
C SER A 132 -7.57 -9.64 12.99
N LEU A 133 -7.01 -9.84 11.78
CA LEU A 133 -6.59 -8.75 10.91
C LEU A 133 -7.76 -7.86 10.51
N ARG A 134 -8.93 -8.44 10.23
CA ARG A 134 -10.15 -7.67 9.95
C ARG A 134 -10.58 -6.84 11.15
N VAL A 135 -10.53 -7.39 12.36
CA VAL A 135 -10.83 -6.64 13.60
C VAL A 135 -9.86 -5.47 13.74
N ALA A 136 -8.56 -5.69 13.51
CA ALA A 136 -7.55 -4.64 13.53
C ALA A 136 -7.79 -3.56 12.44
N ALA A 137 -8.11 -3.97 11.21
CA ALA A 137 -8.43 -3.06 10.11
C ALA A 137 -9.65 -2.20 10.44
N ARG A 138 -10.72 -2.79 10.99
CA ARG A 138 -11.94 -2.07 11.36
C ARG A 138 -11.74 -1.05 12.46
N ARG A 139 -10.80 -1.28 13.39
CA ARG A 139 -10.42 -0.28 14.41
C ARG A 139 -9.79 0.98 13.80
N ILE A 140 -9.20 0.87 12.60
CA ILE A 140 -8.48 1.96 11.94
C ILE A 140 -9.35 2.62 10.86
N LEU A 141 -9.97 1.81 10.01
CA LEU A 141 -10.70 2.25 8.83
C LEU A 141 -12.21 2.35 9.05
N GLY A 142 -12.75 1.70 10.08
CA GLY A 142 -14.18 1.63 10.35
C GLY A 142 -14.82 0.30 9.91
N ASN A 143 -16.13 0.17 10.18
CA ASN A 143 -16.86 -1.10 10.03
C ASN A 143 -17.05 -1.55 8.57
N GLU A 144 -16.88 -0.63 7.63
CA GLU A 144 -17.00 -0.84 6.18
C GLU A 144 -15.93 -1.77 5.61
N VAL A 145 -14.87 -2.09 6.35
CA VAL A 145 -13.92 -3.13 5.94
C VAL A 145 -14.63 -4.47 5.86
N ALA A 146 -14.70 -4.98 4.64
CA ALA A 146 -15.45 -6.16 4.28
C ALA A 146 -14.66 -7.45 4.44
N ASP A 147 -13.33 -7.41 4.31
CA ASP A 147 -12.45 -8.53 4.60
C ASP A 147 -10.96 -8.12 4.54
N VAL A 148 -10.09 -9.04 4.93
CA VAL A 148 -8.66 -9.05 4.62
C VAL A 148 -8.37 -10.25 3.73
N LEU A 149 -7.79 -10.00 2.57
CA LEU A 149 -7.41 -11.02 1.60
C LEU A 149 -5.95 -11.41 1.83
N VAL A 150 -5.71 -12.71 1.73
CA VAL A 150 -4.37 -13.28 1.67
C VAL A 150 -4.06 -13.52 0.21
N LEU A 151 -3.10 -12.75 -0.33
CA LEU A 151 -2.71 -12.81 -1.74
C LEU A 151 -1.61 -13.84 -1.96
N ASP A 152 -0.64 -13.90 -1.04
CA ASP A 152 0.44 -14.89 -1.03
C ASP A 152 0.91 -15.19 0.39
N VAL A 153 1.41 -16.40 0.60
CA VAL A 153 2.04 -16.86 1.84
C VAL A 153 3.23 -17.74 1.51
N MET A 154 4.42 -17.32 1.94
CA MET A 154 5.64 -18.10 1.79
C MET A 154 6.28 -18.35 3.16
N ARG A 155 6.79 -19.58 3.38
CA ARG A 155 7.60 -19.92 4.55
C ARG A 155 9.03 -20.26 4.09
N GLN A 156 10.01 -19.66 4.75
CA GLN A 156 11.43 -19.90 4.52
C GLN A 156 12.08 -20.43 5.79
N GLU A 157 12.64 -21.63 5.72
CA GLU A 157 13.45 -22.19 6.81
C GLU A 157 14.79 -21.46 6.93
N LEU A 158 15.29 -21.35 8.16
CA LEU A 158 16.60 -20.79 8.50
C LEU A 158 17.60 -21.87 8.90
#